data_AF-A0A150X0C7-F1
#
_entry.id   AF-A0A150X0C7-F1
#
_cell.length_a   1.000
_cell.length_b   1.000
_cell.length_c   1.000
_cell.angle_alpha   90.00
_cell.angle_beta   90.00
_cell.angle_gamma   90.00
#
_symmetry.space_group_name_H-M   'P 1'
#
loop_
_entity.id
_entity.type
_entity.pdbx_description
1 polymer ?
#
loop_
_entity_poly.entity_id
_entity_poly.type
_entity_poly.pdbx_seq_one_letter_code
_entity_poly.pdbx_strand_id
1 'polypeptide(L)'
;MEFQQHYPTYNYKERDVVLAEFEEAQKIANTQSQLYGQLANLLIAFVTIGITLLLKTSDEDFSIVKDNILFLDLFLSLIAIVILRYFIELQRTIVINSRKVITLRRMLGLDYGHLQLTIPNWRVEGATNPFVVRLFPGWFKFGSSPFWIIALTLNVFWYFSIPSLDLVWVKSYWFVVNVLISVFYALIFRVQLNETHETFYLSVIKSISRVLRINVTKDFEYILYRAKLSVNEKNRLKYETTNIEKVLIEIEDSRFYEHRGVDFRSIVRSILSLSNNYRKKKGILRSGGSTITMQVCRTLFIPSNQHKLKRKIIEMLLSFWFEKQFSKKEILNFYLTSVRFETSVNGIISASKHFFSDIDKRTFSNEEAFFLIERLSNISSTYRIERIKSIQERISKSIKLNSNKLLKIYEQQGRIGKIKLLD
;
A
#
# COMPACT_ATOMS: atom_id res chain seq x y z
N MET A 1 -15.62 -6.64 -14.50
CA MET A 1 -14.40 -5.80 -14.51
C MET A 1 -13.53 -6.34 -15.62
N GLU A 2 -13.53 -5.71 -16.78
CA GLU A 2 -12.48 -5.96 -17.78
C GLU A 2 -11.19 -5.40 -17.21
N PHE A 3 -10.37 -6.27 -16.62
CA PHE A 3 -9.02 -5.93 -16.24
C PHE A 3 -8.22 -5.84 -17.54
N GLN A 4 -8.18 -4.65 -18.15
CA GLN A 4 -7.22 -4.36 -19.22
C GLN A 4 -5.83 -4.80 -18.74
N GLN A 5 -5.11 -5.53 -19.59
CA GLN A 5 -3.76 -6.04 -19.34
C GLN A 5 -2.84 -4.87 -18.96
N HIS A 6 -2.71 -4.59 -17.67
CA HIS A 6 -1.82 -3.54 -17.15
C HIS A 6 -0.35 -3.98 -17.05
N TYR A 7 0.00 -5.13 -17.64
CA TYR A 7 1.35 -5.34 -18.13
C TYR A 7 1.23 -5.45 -19.64
N PRO A 8 1.81 -4.52 -20.40
CA PRO A 8 1.91 -4.70 -21.84
C PRO A 8 2.64 -6.02 -22.12
N THR A 9 2.00 -6.95 -22.82
CA THR A 9 2.73 -7.97 -23.58
C THR A 9 3.50 -7.22 -24.64
N TYR A 10 4.81 -7.08 -24.43
CA TYR A 10 5.66 -6.36 -25.36
C TYR A 10 5.97 -7.29 -26.54
N ASN A 11 5.71 -6.82 -27.76
CA ASN A 11 6.31 -7.43 -28.94
C ASN A 11 7.77 -6.97 -29.01
N TYR A 12 8.67 -7.76 -28.43
CA TYR A 12 10.11 -7.51 -28.49
C TYR A 12 10.64 -7.82 -29.89
N LYS A 13 11.43 -6.90 -30.45
CA LYS A 13 12.21 -7.16 -31.67
C LYS A 13 13.28 -8.24 -31.45
N GLU A 14 13.81 -8.33 -30.22
CA GLU A 14 14.86 -9.27 -29.81
C GLU A 14 14.34 -10.17 -28.67
N ARG A 15 13.34 -11.00 -28.98
CA ARG A 15 12.73 -11.90 -27.98
C ARG A 15 13.75 -12.86 -27.35
N ASP A 16 14.73 -13.30 -28.13
CA ASP A 16 15.74 -14.27 -27.70
C ASP A 16 16.64 -13.72 -26.59
N VAL A 17 16.97 -12.43 -26.64
CA VAL A 17 17.74 -11.74 -25.60
C VAL A 17 16.96 -11.71 -24.28
N VAL A 18 15.66 -11.37 -24.34
CA VAL A 18 14.81 -11.34 -23.15
C VAL A 18 14.59 -12.75 -22.58
N LEU A 19 14.55 -13.77 -23.43
CA LEU A 19 14.46 -15.16 -23.02
C LEU A 19 15.74 -15.62 -22.31
N ALA A 20 16.93 -15.30 -22.86
CA ALA A 20 18.21 -15.59 -22.21
C ALA A 20 18.32 -14.89 -20.84
N GLU A 21 17.95 -13.61 -20.77
CA GLU A 21 17.91 -12.84 -19.51
C GLU A 21 16.93 -13.45 -18.49
N PHE A 22 15.80 -13.97 -18.95
CA PHE A 22 14.83 -14.68 -18.11
C PHE A 22 15.41 -15.98 -17.54
N GLU A 23 16.05 -16.80 -18.38
CA GLU A 23 16.69 -18.05 -17.95
C GLU A 23 17.81 -17.80 -16.95
N GLU A 24 18.65 -16.79 -17.20
CA GLU A 24 19.71 -16.38 -16.29
C GLU A 24 19.13 -15.90 -14.95
N ALA A 25 18.12 -15.03 -14.99
CA ALA A 25 17.45 -14.54 -13.79
C ALA A 25 16.82 -15.68 -12.98
N GLN A 26 16.24 -16.68 -13.64
CA GLN A 26 15.67 -17.87 -13.00
C GLN A 26 16.75 -18.72 -12.34
N LYS A 27 17.87 -18.96 -13.02
CA LYS A 27 19.03 -19.68 -12.47
C LYS A 27 19.56 -18.97 -11.23
N ILE A 28 19.77 -17.66 -11.30
CA ILE A 28 20.23 -16.84 -10.16
C ILE A 28 19.25 -16.94 -8.99
N ALA A 29 17.94 -16.79 -9.23
CA ALA A 29 16.93 -16.85 -8.18
C ALA A 29 16.94 -18.22 -7.46
N ASN A 30 17.03 -19.32 -8.22
CA ASN A 30 17.10 -20.67 -7.67
C ASN A 30 18.37 -20.90 -6.85
N THR A 31 19.54 -20.51 -7.38
CA THR A 31 20.82 -20.65 -6.67
C THR A 31 20.81 -19.88 -5.35
N GLN A 32 20.27 -18.66 -5.33
CA GLN A 32 20.16 -17.87 -4.10
C GLN A 32 19.24 -18.51 -3.07
N SER A 33 18.10 -19.07 -3.50
CA SER A 33 17.20 -19.81 -2.60
C SER A 33 17.85 -21.07 -2.02
N GLN A 34 18.65 -21.79 -2.82
CA GLN A 34 19.40 -22.95 -2.35
C GLN A 34 20.49 -22.56 -1.35
N LEU A 35 21.27 -21.52 -1.67
CA LEU A 35 22.32 -20.99 -0.79
C LEU A 35 21.75 -20.56 0.56
N TYR A 36 20.62 -19.85 0.58
CA TYR A 36 19.92 -19.50 1.81
C TYR A 36 19.59 -20.73 2.66
N GLY A 37 19.06 -21.78 2.02
CA GLY A 37 18.71 -23.01 2.73
C GLY A 37 19.94 -23.75 3.29
N GLN A 38 21.03 -23.82 2.52
CA GLN A 38 22.29 -24.41 2.97
C GLN A 38 22.87 -23.65 4.17
N LEU A 39 22.88 -22.31 4.12
CA LEU A 39 23.34 -21.47 5.22
C LEU A 39 22.46 -21.59 6.47
N ALA A 40 21.13 -21.69 6.30
CA ALA A 40 20.22 -21.92 7.42
C ALA A 40 20.49 -23.29 8.08
N ASN A 41 20.73 -24.34 7.29
CA ASN A 41 21.09 -25.66 7.81
C ASN A 41 22.44 -25.65 8.54
N LEU A 42 23.45 -24.96 7.98
CA LEU A 42 24.73 -24.77 8.65
C LEU A 42 24.56 -24.03 9.99
N LEU A 43 23.75 -22.97 10.02
CA LEU A 43 23.43 -22.25 11.26
C LEU A 43 22.80 -23.18 12.30
N ILE A 44 21.82 -24.01 11.92
CA ILE A 44 21.22 -25.01 12.82
C ILE A 44 22.28 -25.97 13.35
N ALA A 45 23.17 -26.48 12.48
CA ALA A 45 24.23 -27.40 12.88
C ALA A 45 25.19 -26.77 13.90
N PHE A 46 25.67 -25.55 13.63
CA PHE A 46 26.54 -24.81 14.56
C PHE A 46 25.86 -24.55 15.90
N VAL A 47 24.60 -24.13 15.90
CA VAL A 47 23.81 -23.91 17.12
C VAL A 47 23.64 -25.22 17.89
N THR A 48 23.32 -26.31 17.21
CA THR A 48 23.12 -27.63 17.83
C THR A 48 24.41 -28.11 18.50
N ILE A 49 25.55 -27.99 17.82
CA ILE A 49 26.87 -28.33 18.38
C ILE A 49 27.18 -27.43 19.58
N GLY A 50 26.97 -26.11 19.46
CA GLY A 50 27.22 -25.16 20.54
C GLY A 50 26.40 -25.44 21.79
N ILE A 51 25.09 -25.70 21.64
CA ILE A 51 24.20 -26.07 22.75
C ILE A 51 24.61 -27.42 23.35
N THR A 52 24.93 -28.42 22.52
CA THR A 52 25.34 -29.76 23.01
C THR A 52 26.64 -29.70 23.80
N LEU A 53 27.62 -28.93 23.34
CA LEU A 53 28.87 -28.71 24.08
C LEU A 53 28.59 -28.07 25.42
N LEU A 54 27.75 -27.02 25.44
CA LEU A 54 27.36 -26.32 26.66
C LEU A 54 26.70 -27.26 27.67
N LEU A 55 25.79 -28.14 27.21
CA LEU A 55 25.13 -29.15 28.06
C LEU A 55 26.06 -30.27 28.56
N LYS A 56 27.15 -30.57 27.84
CA LYS A 56 28.04 -31.69 28.16
C LYS A 56 29.19 -31.29 29.11
N THR A 57 29.56 -30.01 29.17
CA THR A 57 30.56 -29.50 30.09
C THR A 57 30.13 -29.65 31.56
N SER A 58 30.96 -30.27 32.38
CA SER A 58 30.78 -30.44 33.83
C SER A 58 30.98 -29.13 34.61
N ASP A 59 30.38 -29.03 35.81
CA ASP A 59 30.39 -27.83 36.66
C ASP A 59 31.81 -27.32 37.03
N GLU A 60 32.84 -28.17 37.04
CA GLU A 60 34.22 -27.79 37.37
C GLU A 60 34.97 -27.05 36.24
N ASP A 61 34.66 -27.35 34.97
CA ASP A 61 35.25 -26.68 33.80
C ASP A 61 34.63 -25.28 33.54
N PHE A 62 33.56 -24.95 34.28
CA PHE A 62 32.80 -23.72 34.10
C PHE A 62 33.46 -22.49 34.74
N SER A 63 34.52 -22.62 35.53
CA SER A 63 35.13 -21.47 36.26
C SER A 63 35.57 -20.33 35.32
N ILE A 64 36.33 -20.65 34.27
CA ILE A 64 36.84 -19.66 33.29
C ILE A 64 35.71 -19.06 32.44
N VAL A 65 34.71 -19.87 32.09
CA VAL A 65 33.55 -19.43 31.28
C VAL A 65 32.62 -18.57 32.13
N LYS A 66 32.37 -18.94 33.39
CA LYS A 66 31.51 -18.22 34.33
C LYS A 66 32.01 -16.81 34.62
N ASP A 67 33.33 -16.64 34.71
CA ASP A 67 33.96 -15.33 34.90
C ASP A 67 33.78 -14.39 33.69
N ASN A 68 33.61 -14.95 32.48
CA ASN A 68 33.50 -14.18 31.23
C ASN A 68 32.16 -14.36 30.50
N ILE A 69 31.16 -14.97 31.14
CA ILE A 69 29.94 -15.40 30.45
C ILE A 69 29.11 -14.22 29.94
N LEU A 70 29.12 -13.10 30.66
CA LEU A 70 28.47 -11.86 30.22
C LEU A 70 29.16 -11.25 29.00
N PHE A 71 30.49 -11.35 28.93
CA PHE A 71 31.25 -10.91 27.76
C PHE A 71 30.95 -11.81 26.56
N LEU A 72 30.87 -13.13 26.78
CA LEU A 72 30.50 -14.10 25.76
C LEU A 72 29.08 -13.84 25.22
N ASP A 73 28.10 -13.59 26.09
CA ASP A 73 26.73 -13.26 25.69
C ASP A 73 26.66 -11.97 24.88
N LEU A 74 27.38 -10.93 25.30
CA LEU A 74 27.46 -9.68 24.55
C LEU A 74 28.09 -9.92 23.17
N PHE A 75 29.17 -10.68 23.10
CA PHE A 75 29.84 -11.04 21.86
C PHE A 75 28.95 -11.86 20.92
N LEU A 76 28.27 -12.89 21.45
CA LEU A 76 27.31 -13.70 20.71
C LEU A 76 26.12 -12.86 20.21
N SER A 77 25.65 -11.90 21.02
CA SER A 77 24.59 -10.98 20.59
C SER A 77 25.04 -10.08 19.42
N LEU A 78 26.28 -9.58 19.44
CA LEU A 78 26.82 -8.79 18.33
C LEU A 78 26.95 -9.63 17.06
N ILE A 79 27.49 -10.84 17.16
CA ILE A 79 27.58 -11.78 16.04
C ILE A 79 26.19 -12.12 15.50
N ALA A 80 25.22 -12.39 16.38
CA ALA A 80 23.86 -12.70 16.01
C ALA A 80 23.21 -11.57 15.19
N ILE A 81 23.48 -10.30 15.53
CA ILE A 81 23.01 -9.16 14.73
C ILE A 81 23.62 -9.18 13.34
N VAL A 82 24.92 -9.46 13.20
CA VAL A 82 25.61 -9.54 11.90
C VAL A 82 25.04 -10.68 11.06
N ILE A 83 24.91 -11.88 11.63
CA ILE A 83 24.32 -13.05 10.95
C ILE A 83 22.88 -12.75 10.54
N LEU A 84 22.07 -12.17 11.43
CA LEU A 84 20.69 -11.82 11.13
C LEU A 84 20.60 -10.83 9.97
N ARG A 85 21.44 -9.79 9.96
CA ARG A 85 21.52 -8.82 8.85
C ARG A 85 21.86 -9.48 7.53
N TYR A 86 22.82 -10.39 7.52
CA TYR A 86 23.19 -11.14 6.32
C TYR A 86 22.01 -11.96 5.76
N PHE A 87 21.27 -12.68 6.61
CA PHE A 87 20.07 -13.40 6.17
C PHE A 87 18.96 -12.47 5.67
N ILE A 88 18.82 -11.28 6.25
CA ILE A 88 17.87 -10.26 5.77
C ILE A 88 18.24 -9.80 4.36
N GLU A 89 19.52 -9.56 4.09
CA GLU A 89 20.01 -9.15 2.77
C GLU A 89 19.85 -10.25 1.71
N LEU A 90 20.14 -11.51 2.08
CA LEU A 90 19.87 -12.65 1.21
C LEU A 90 18.38 -12.77 0.90
N GLN A 91 17.52 -12.66 1.92
CA GLN A 91 16.07 -12.70 1.74
C GLN A 91 15.57 -11.58 0.81
N ARG A 92 16.08 -10.35 0.97
CA ARG A 92 15.79 -9.23 0.06
C ARG A 92 16.22 -9.55 -1.37
N THR A 93 17.43 -10.08 -1.55
CA THR A 93 17.99 -10.44 -2.85
C THR A 93 17.15 -11.52 -3.55
N ILE A 94 16.76 -12.57 -2.83
CA ILE A 94 15.88 -13.63 -3.32
C ILE A 94 14.57 -13.04 -3.82
N VAL A 95 13.94 -12.15 -3.04
CA VAL A 95 12.65 -11.55 -3.40
C VAL A 95 12.79 -10.63 -4.62
N ILE A 96 13.84 -9.82 -4.70
CA ILE A 96 14.08 -8.94 -5.85
C ILE A 96 14.30 -9.76 -7.13
N ASN A 97 15.12 -10.80 -7.06
CA ASN A 97 15.38 -11.69 -8.20
C ASN A 97 14.09 -12.44 -8.61
N SER A 98 13.32 -12.92 -7.64
CA SER A 98 12.00 -13.53 -7.89
C SER A 98 11.04 -12.58 -8.60
N ARG A 99 11.00 -11.30 -8.17
CA ARG A 99 10.20 -10.25 -8.81
C ARG A 99 10.65 -9.98 -10.24
N LYS A 100 11.96 -9.99 -10.50
CA LYS A 100 12.54 -9.85 -11.85
C LYS A 100 12.08 -11.00 -12.75
N VAL A 101 12.21 -12.24 -12.29
CA VAL A 101 11.75 -13.45 -13.02
C VAL A 101 10.27 -13.35 -13.39
N ILE A 102 9.41 -13.01 -12.43
CA ILE A 102 7.95 -12.85 -12.69
C ILE A 102 7.69 -11.75 -13.71
N THR A 103 8.42 -10.64 -13.62
CA THR A 103 8.26 -9.50 -14.53
C THR A 103 8.68 -9.87 -15.95
N LEU A 104 9.86 -10.48 -16.12
CA LEU A 104 10.37 -10.92 -17.43
C LEU A 104 9.47 -11.99 -18.06
N ARG A 105 9.02 -12.98 -17.28
CA ARG A 105 8.06 -13.99 -17.74
C ARG A 105 6.79 -13.35 -18.30
N ARG A 106 6.26 -12.37 -17.58
CA ARG A 106 5.04 -11.67 -17.98
C ARG A 106 5.25 -10.80 -19.22
N MET A 107 6.40 -10.14 -19.31
CA MET A 107 6.82 -9.38 -20.49
C MET A 107 6.90 -10.27 -21.74
N LEU A 108 7.41 -11.49 -21.61
CA LEU A 108 7.52 -12.49 -22.68
C LEU A 108 6.16 -13.13 -23.07
N GLY A 109 5.08 -12.80 -22.38
CA GLY A 109 3.77 -13.43 -22.59
C GLY A 109 3.73 -14.90 -22.17
N LEU A 110 4.69 -15.36 -21.37
CA LEU A 110 4.78 -16.73 -20.84
C LEU A 110 3.96 -16.91 -19.54
N ASP A 111 3.21 -15.88 -19.13
CA ASP A 111 2.34 -15.97 -17.97
C ASP A 111 1.08 -16.77 -18.33
N TYR A 112 0.70 -17.71 -17.47
CA TYR A 112 -0.34 -18.71 -17.75
C TYR A 112 -1.76 -18.12 -17.77
N GLY A 113 -1.90 -16.79 -17.72
CA GLY A 113 -3.19 -16.10 -17.76
C GLY A 113 -4.14 -16.56 -16.65
N HIS A 114 -5.30 -17.08 -17.05
CA HIS A 114 -6.31 -17.65 -16.14
C HIS A 114 -6.19 -19.17 -15.95
N LEU A 115 -5.22 -19.84 -16.59
CA LEU A 115 -5.00 -21.27 -16.37
C LEU A 115 -4.55 -21.46 -14.93
N GLN A 116 -5.46 -22.00 -14.14
CA GLN A 116 -5.26 -22.29 -12.73
C GLN A 116 -4.20 -23.40 -12.64
N LEU A 117 -2.93 -23.01 -12.59
CA LEU A 117 -1.87 -23.95 -12.27
C LEU A 117 -2.16 -24.53 -10.88
N THR A 118 -1.86 -25.81 -10.70
CA THR A 118 -1.85 -26.48 -9.38
C THR A 118 -0.85 -25.82 -8.41
N ILE A 119 0.01 -24.92 -8.91
CA ILE A 119 1.04 -24.22 -8.18
C ILE A 119 0.44 -22.95 -7.53
N PRO A 120 0.61 -22.74 -6.21
CA PRO A 120 0.07 -21.59 -5.52
C PRO A 120 0.72 -20.26 -5.92
N ASN A 121 -0.08 -19.20 -5.98
CA ASN A 121 0.29 -17.86 -6.45
C ASN A 121 1.41 -17.16 -5.64
N TRP A 122 1.74 -17.63 -4.44
CA TRP A 122 2.84 -17.07 -3.63
C TRP A 122 4.21 -17.62 -4.00
N ARG A 123 4.27 -18.67 -4.84
CA ARG A 123 5.52 -19.15 -5.43
C ARG A 123 5.83 -18.42 -6.74
N VAL A 124 7.12 -18.31 -7.06
CA VAL A 124 7.60 -17.64 -8.28
C VAL A 124 6.97 -18.26 -9.52
N GLU A 125 6.84 -19.60 -9.57
CA GLU A 125 6.28 -20.28 -10.74
C GLU A 125 4.77 -20.04 -10.91
N GLY A 126 4.03 -19.73 -9.84
CA GLY A 126 2.58 -19.46 -9.90
C GLY A 126 2.20 -17.98 -9.86
N ALA A 127 3.13 -17.08 -9.57
CA ALA A 127 2.83 -15.67 -9.33
C ALA A 127 2.56 -14.87 -10.62
N THR A 128 1.34 -14.36 -10.80
CA THR A 128 0.99 -13.49 -11.93
C THR A 128 1.40 -12.03 -11.72
N ASN A 129 1.74 -11.63 -10.49
CA ASN A 129 2.29 -10.31 -10.20
C ASN A 129 3.52 -10.40 -9.28
N PRO A 130 4.52 -9.53 -9.45
CA PRO A 130 5.77 -9.60 -8.68
C PRO A 130 5.57 -9.25 -7.18
N PHE A 131 4.62 -8.38 -6.86
CA PHE A 131 4.36 -7.94 -5.48
C PHE A 131 3.64 -8.99 -4.61
N VAL A 132 3.20 -10.12 -5.17
CA VAL A 132 2.74 -11.27 -4.36
C VAL A 132 3.91 -11.86 -3.57
N VAL A 133 5.11 -11.86 -4.15
CA VAL A 133 6.34 -12.25 -3.45
C VAL A 133 6.78 -11.08 -2.57
N ARG A 134 6.55 -11.20 -1.27
CA ARG A 134 6.83 -10.15 -0.27
C ARG A 134 8.22 -10.29 0.31
N LEU A 135 8.84 -9.16 0.67
CA LEU A 135 10.10 -9.11 1.41
C LEU A 135 10.00 -9.91 2.72
N PHE A 136 8.93 -9.67 3.47
CA PHE A 136 8.59 -10.45 4.64
C PHE A 136 7.62 -11.59 4.28
N PRO A 137 8.06 -12.86 4.30
CA PRO A 137 7.21 -14.00 3.93
C PRO A 137 6.19 -14.36 5.02
N GLY A 138 6.44 -13.96 6.27
CA GLY A 138 5.64 -14.31 7.43
C GLY A 138 6.45 -15.07 8.48
N TRP A 139 6.10 -14.89 9.77
CA TRP A 139 6.87 -15.45 10.89
C TRP A 139 7.05 -16.97 10.86
N PHE A 140 6.07 -17.71 10.33
CA PHE A 140 6.08 -19.17 10.29
C PHE A 140 6.38 -19.71 8.88
N LYS A 141 7.15 -18.96 8.09
CA LYS A 141 7.64 -19.39 6.78
C LYS A 141 9.14 -19.64 6.83
N PHE A 142 9.62 -20.47 5.91
CA PHE A 142 11.04 -20.84 5.83
C PHE A 142 11.97 -19.63 5.77
N GLY A 143 11.63 -18.58 5.01
CA GLY A 143 12.43 -17.35 4.94
C GLY A 143 12.49 -16.52 6.24
N SER A 144 11.87 -16.98 7.33
CA SER A 144 12.00 -16.41 8.68
C SER A 144 12.59 -17.38 9.68
N SER A 145 13.04 -18.58 9.26
CA SER A 145 13.67 -19.56 10.15
C SER A 145 14.98 -19.07 10.79
N PRO A 146 15.87 -18.31 10.11
CA PRO A 146 17.11 -17.87 10.75
C PRO A 146 16.87 -16.93 11.93
N PHE A 147 15.83 -16.10 11.87
CA PHE A 147 15.40 -15.28 13.00
C PHE A 147 15.08 -16.16 14.22
N TRP A 148 14.26 -17.20 14.04
CA TRP A 148 13.88 -18.09 15.14
C TRP A 148 15.07 -18.87 15.70
N ILE A 149 15.94 -19.37 14.82
CA ILE A 149 17.16 -20.08 15.24
C ILE A 149 18.03 -19.17 16.10
N ILE A 150 18.28 -17.94 15.64
CA ILE A 150 19.09 -16.96 16.38
C ILE A 150 18.43 -16.57 17.70
N ALA A 151 17.14 -16.24 17.68
CA ALA A 151 16.41 -15.83 18.88
C ALA A 151 16.40 -16.96 19.93
N LEU A 152 16.09 -18.20 19.53
CA LEU A 152 16.10 -19.35 20.44
C LEU A 152 17.51 -19.59 21.00
N THR A 153 18.54 -19.53 20.16
CA THR A 153 19.95 -19.68 20.57
C THR A 153 20.29 -18.66 21.65
N LEU A 154 20.05 -17.37 21.40
CA LEU A 154 20.36 -16.30 22.35
C LEU A 154 19.60 -16.45 23.66
N ASN A 155 18.33 -16.87 23.63
CA ASN A 155 17.56 -17.13 24.85
C ASN A 155 18.15 -18.29 25.67
N VAL A 156 18.67 -19.33 25.00
CA VAL A 156 19.33 -20.46 25.67
C VAL A 156 20.63 -19.99 26.32
N PHE A 157 21.50 -19.29 25.60
CA PHE A 157 22.74 -18.74 26.15
C PHE A 157 22.48 -17.80 27.33
N TRP A 158 21.52 -16.88 27.18
CA TRP A 158 21.11 -15.98 28.25
C TRP A 158 20.63 -16.73 29.50
N TYR A 159 19.87 -17.82 29.33
CA TYR A 159 19.41 -18.63 30.45
C TYR A 159 20.58 -19.23 31.25
N PHE A 160 21.62 -19.72 30.57
CA PHE A 160 22.83 -20.24 31.22
C PHE A 160 23.66 -19.15 31.92
N SER A 161 23.50 -17.88 31.53
CA SER A 161 24.15 -16.74 32.17
C SER A 161 23.41 -16.21 33.40
N ILE A 162 22.20 -16.69 33.71
CA ILE A 162 21.44 -16.24 34.88
C ILE A 162 22.21 -16.44 36.21
N PRO A 163 22.85 -17.61 36.47
CA PRO A 163 23.51 -17.86 37.75
C PRO A 163 24.65 -16.89 38.07
N SER A 164 25.38 -16.39 37.06
CA SER A 164 26.52 -15.48 37.22
C SER A 164 26.14 -14.01 37.42
N LEU A 165 24.86 -13.64 37.28
CA LEU A 165 24.40 -12.26 37.46
C LEU A 165 24.17 -11.92 38.94
N ASP A 166 24.77 -10.83 39.44
CA ASP A 166 24.54 -10.37 40.82
C ASP A 166 23.17 -9.71 41.02
N LEU A 167 22.48 -9.38 39.93
CA LEU A 167 21.20 -8.67 39.94
C LEU A 167 20.02 -9.60 40.25
N VAL A 168 19.58 -9.59 41.51
CA VAL A 168 18.44 -10.39 42.04
C VAL A 168 17.14 -10.21 41.23
N TRP A 169 16.87 -9.00 40.74
CA TRP A 169 15.69 -8.71 39.92
C TRP A 169 15.74 -9.40 38.56
N VAL A 170 16.91 -9.42 37.90
CA VAL A 170 17.09 -10.10 36.59
C VAL A 170 16.91 -11.61 36.74
N LYS A 171 17.42 -12.19 37.82
CA LYS A 171 17.20 -13.60 38.17
C LYS A 171 15.72 -13.93 38.34
N SER A 172 14.97 -13.06 39.02
CA SER A 172 13.53 -13.26 39.28
C SER A 172 12.66 -13.10 38.02
N TYR A 173 13.04 -12.19 37.12
CA TYR A 173 12.27 -11.86 35.90
C TYR A 173 12.97 -12.30 34.61
N TRP A 174 13.75 -13.39 34.65
CA TRP A 174 14.54 -13.85 33.50
C TRP A 174 13.71 -14.07 32.23
N PHE A 175 12.46 -14.54 32.38
CA PHE A 175 11.55 -14.75 31.26
C PHE A 175 11.19 -13.44 30.54
N VAL A 176 11.05 -12.33 31.28
CA VAL A 176 10.76 -11.01 30.72
C VAL A 176 11.92 -10.57 29.84
N VAL A 177 13.15 -10.76 30.31
CA VAL A 177 14.36 -10.41 29.56
C VAL A 177 14.45 -11.23 28.26
N ASN A 178 14.17 -12.54 28.31
CA ASN A 178 14.11 -13.38 27.11
C ASN A 178 13.07 -12.92 26.09
N VAL A 179 11.88 -12.55 26.56
CA VAL A 179 10.84 -11.98 25.69
C VAL A 179 11.32 -10.67 25.07
N LEU A 180 11.96 -9.79 25.85
CA LEU A 180 12.48 -8.52 25.35
C LEU A 180 13.60 -8.71 24.30
N ILE A 181 14.52 -9.64 24.52
CA ILE A 181 15.56 -10.02 23.54
C ILE A 181 14.88 -10.49 22.25
N SER A 182 13.95 -11.44 22.35
CA SER A 182 13.24 -11.98 21.19
C SER A 182 12.48 -10.90 20.42
N VAL A 183 11.79 -9.98 21.12
CA VAL A 183 11.08 -8.85 20.54
C VAL A 183 12.05 -7.87 19.86
N PHE A 184 13.21 -7.60 20.47
CA PHE A 184 14.23 -6.72 19.90
C PHE A 184 14.74 -7.25 18.54
N TYR A 185 15.14 -8.52 18.47
CA TYR A 185 15.57 -9.14 17.22
C TYR A 185 14.42 -9.25 16.21
N ALA A 186 13.20 -9.51 16.67
CA ALA A 186 12.01 -9.52 15.82
C ALA A 186 11.75 -8.14 15.19
N LEU A 187 11.92 -7.06 15.95
CA LEU A 187 11.78 -5.69 15.43
C LEU A 187 12.86 -5.38 14.39
N ILE A 188 14.13 -5.72 14.65
CA ILE A 188 15.22 -5.57 13.66
C ILE A 188 14.86 -6.30 12.37
N PHE A 189 14.52 -7.59 12.49
CA PHE A 189 14.17 -8.43 11.35
C PHE A 189 12.97 -7.87 10.57
N ARG A 190 11.91 -7.49 11.27
CA ARG A 190 10.68 -7.02 10.64
C ARG A 190 10.84 -5.66 9.99
N VAL A 191 11.47 -4.70 10.65
CA VAL A 191 11.66 -3.33 10.13
C VAL A 191 12.49 -3.35 8.85
N GLN A 192 13.54 -4.19 8.80
CA GLN A 192 14.37 -4.30 7.60
C GLN A 192 13.68 -5.08 6.46
N LEU A 193 12.68 -5.92 6.74
CA LEU A 193 11.91 -6.61 5.70
C LEU A 193 10.57 -5.93 5.37
N ASN A 194 10.37 -4.68 5.77
CA ASN A 194 9.22 -3.90 5.34
C ASN A 194 9.35 -3.53 3.86
N GLU A 195 8.22 -3.61 3.14
CA GLU A 195 8.10 -2.99 1.81
C GLU A 195 8.23 -1.47 1.90
N THR A 196 8.45 -0.83 0.75
CA THR A 196 8.73 0.61 0.65
C THR A 196 7.69 1.50 1.33
N HIS A 197 6.39 1.22 1.18
CA HIS A 197 5.32 2.00 1.83
C HIS A 197 4.72 1.25 3.04
N GLU A 198 5.27 0.09 3.42
CA GLU A 198 4.85 -0.64 4.62
C GLU A 198 5.46 0.01 5.85
N THR A 199 4.61 0.66 6.65
CA THR A 199 5.02 1.28 7.91
C THR A 199 4.39 0.57 9.11
N PHE A 200 4.98 0.77 10.29
CA PHE A 200 4.36 0.33 11.54
C PHE A 200 2.94 0.88 11.71
N TYR A 201 2.74 2.16 11.37
CA TYR A 201 1.42 2.80 11.40
C TYR A 201 0.41 2.09 10.50
N LEU A 202 0.80 1.71 9.28
CA LEU A 202 -0.06 0.92 8.39
C LEU A 202 -0.40 -0.47 8.99
N SER A 203 0.54 -1.10 9.68
CA SER A 203 0.30 -2.37 10.37
C SER A 203 -0.74 -2.24 11.49
N VAL A 204 -0.69 -1.14 12.25
CA VAL A 204 -1.72 -0.80 13.26
C VAL A 204 -3.08 -0.60 12.59
N ILE A 205 -3.15 0.13 11.48
CA ILE A 205 -4.41 0.32 10.73
C ILE A 205 -4.99 -1.02 10.26
N LYS A 206 -4.15 -1.90 9.71
CA LYS A 206 -4.58 -3.25 9.31
C LYS A 206 -5.15 -4.03 10.50
N SER A 207 -4.54 -3.92 11.69
CA SER A 207 -5.07 -4.54 12.91
C SER A 207 -6.41 -3.94 13.35
N ILE A 208 -6.54 -2.61 13.36
CA ILE A 208 -7.81 -1.93 13.67
C ILE A 208 -8.91 -2.33 12.66
N SER A 209 -8.58 -2.44 11.37
CA SER A 209 -9.53 -2.86 10.35
C SER A 209 -10.10 -4.26 10.58
N ARG A 210 -9.26 -5.20 11.07
CA ARG A 210 -9.69 -6.55 11.46
C ARG A 210 -10.65 -6.49 12.65
N VAL A 211 -10.34 -5.68 13.67
CA VAL A 211 -11.21 -5.48 14.84
C VAL A 211 -12.57 -4.88 14.44
N LEU A 212 -12.55 -3.87 13.55
CA LEU A 212 -13.78 -3.23 13.05
C LEU A 212 -14.53 -4.05 11.99
N ARG A 213 -14.02 -5.23 11.60
CA ARG A 213 -14.54 -6.08 10.52
C ARG A 213 -14.70 -5.32 9.19
N ILE A 214 -13.75 -4.44 8.89
CA ILE A 214 -13.67 -3.75 7.61
C ILE A 214 -12.62 -4.45 6.74
N ASN A 215 -13.04 -4.90 5.57
CA ASN A 215 -12.13 -5.49 4.62
C ASN A 215 -11.25 -4.39 4.03
N VAL A 216 -9.94 -4.57 4.15
CA VAL A 216 -8.93 -3.73 3.51
C VAL A 216 -8.09 -4.62 2.62
N THR A 217 -7.71 -4.10 1.47
CA THR A 217 -6.86 -4.82 0.52
C THR A 217 -5.57 -5.33 1.16
N LYS A 218 -5.12 -6.53 0.77
CA LYS A 218 -3.93 -7.15 1.37
C LYS A 218 -2.63 -6.66 0.73
N ASP A 219 -2.66 -6.33 -0.56
CA ASP A 219 -1.48 -5.99 -1.39
C ASP A 219 -1.45 -4.49 -1.71
N PHE A 220 -1.12 -3.69 -0.69
CA PHE A 220 -1.03 -2.23 -0.81
C PHE A 220 -0.03 -1.80 -1.89
N GLU A 221 1.16 -2.42 -1.92
CA GLU A 221 2.20 -2.11 -2.91
C GLU A 221 1.73 -2.32 -4.34
N TYR A 222 1.02 -3.43 -4.60
CA TYR A 222 0.50 -3.71 -5.93
C TYR A 222 -0.55 -2.67 -6.36
N ILE A 223 -1.41 -2.24 -5.44
CA ILE A 223 -2.40 -1.20 -5.70
C ILE A 223 -1.72 0.14 -5.98
N LEU A 224 -0.73 0.52 -5.17
CA LEU A 224 0.06 1.73 -5.36
C LEU A 224 0.82 1.71 -6.69
N TYR A 225 1.41 0.57 -7.04
CA TYR A 225 2.06 0.37 -8.32
C TYR A 225 1.09 0.62 -9.49
N ARG A 226 -0.11 0.04 -9.46
CA ARG A 226 -1.13 0.28 -10.50
C ARG A 226 -1.60 1.73 -10.56
N ALA A 227 -1.73 2.38 -9.40
CA ALA A 227 -2.07 3.80 -9.34
C ALA A 227 -0.95 4.65 -9.98
N LYS A 228 0.33 4.38 -9.67
CA LYS A 228 1.49 5.04 -10.31
C LYS A 228 1.53 4.80 -11.81
N LEU A 229 1.27 3.57 -12.26
CA LEU A 229 1.20 3.26 -13.69
C LEU A 229 0.10 4.08 -14.40
N SER A 230 -1.06 4.22 -13.78
CA SER A 230 -2.17 5.02 -14.32
C SER A 230 -1.81 6.50 -14.43
N VAL A 231 -1.06 7.04 -13.46
CA VAL A 231 -0.51 8.40 -13.52
C VAL A 231 0.54 8.54 -14.63
N ASN A 232 1.43 7.56 -14.76
CA ASN A 232 2.43 7.56 -15.83
C ASN A 232 1.78 7.50 -17.21
N GLU A 233 0.73 6.70 -17.37
CA GLU A 233 -0.05 6.63 -18.61
C GLU A 233 -0.73 7.97 -18.94
N LYS A 234 -1.31 8.62 -17.94
CA LYS A 234 -1.87 9.98 -18.08
C LYS A 234 -0.81 10.97 -18.59
N ASN A 235 0.39 10.92 -18.01
CA ASN A 235 1.50 11.80 -18.39
C ASN A 235 2.05 11.45 -19.78
N ARG A 236 2.17 10.16 -20.12
CA ARG A 236 2.60 9.67 -21.44
C ARG A 236 1.68 10.16 -22.55
N LEU A 237 0.36 10.12 -22.29
CA LEU A 237 -0.66 10.61 -23.22
C LEU A 237 -0.80 12.14 -23.22
N LYS A 238 -0.08 12.85 -22.35
CA LYS A 238 -0.06 14.32 -22.21
C LYS A 238 -1.43 14.92 -21.88
N TYR A 239 -2.20 14.29 -21.00
CA TYR A 239 -3.44 14.89 -20.48
C TYR A 239 -3.12 16.03 -19.51
N GLU A 240 -3.60 17.24 -19.84
CA GLU A 240 -3.48 18.43 -19.01
C GLU A 240 -4.65 18.53 -18.03
N THR A 241 -4.38 18.22 -16.75
CA THR A 241 -5.41 18.17 -15.70
C THR A 241 -5.47 19.42 -14.83
N THR A 242 -4.72 20.47 -15.13
CA THR A 242 -4.60 21.67 -14.27
C THR A 242 -5.94 22.33 -13.94
N ASN A 243 -6.83 22.49 -14.91
CA ASN A 243 -8.17 23.08 -14.66
C ASN A 243 -9.07 22.12 -13.87
N ILE A 244 -8.96 20.81 -14.14
CA ILE A 244 -9.70 19.78 -13.39
C ILE A 244 -9.27 19.77 -11.93
N GLU A 245 -7.96 19.83 -11.68
CA GLU A 245 -7.36 19.89 -10.35
C GLU A 245 -7.86 21.10 -9.56
N LYS A 246 -7.88 22.29 -10.18
CA LYS A 246 -8.40 23.52 -9.56
C LYS A 246 -9.88 23.39 -9.19
N VAL A 247 -10.70 22.94 -10.14
CA VAL A 247 -12.14 22.78 -9.94
C VAL A 247 -12.44 21.70 -8.88
N LEU A 248 -11.68 20.60 -8.88
CA LEU A 248 -11.80 19.53 -7.90
C LEU A 248 -11.56 20.04 -6.48
N ILE A 249 -10.44 20.75 -6.27
CA ILE A 249 -10.08 21.30 -4.96
C ILE A 249 -11.18 22.25 -4.50
N GLU A 250 -11.63 23.16 -5.35
CA GLU A 250 -12.65 24.14 -4.95
C GLU A 250 -14.01 23.51 -4.61
N ILE A 251 -14.41 22.46 -5.34
CA ILE A 251 -15.72 21.82 -5.14
C ILE A 251 -15.72 20.83 -3.97
N GLU A 252 -14.69 20.00 -3.86
CA GLU A 252 -14.66 18.86 -2.93
C GLU A 252 -13.88 19.17 -1.64
N ASP A 253 -12.82 19.98 -1.71
CA ASP A 253 -11.89 20.16 -0.59
C ASP A 253 -11.08 21.46 -0.69
N SER A 254 -11.74 22.61 -0.45
CA SER A 254 -11.15 23.94 -0.70
C SER A 254 -9.90 24.25 0.14
N ARG A 255 -9.64 23.44 1.17
CA ARG A 255 -8.46 23.56 2.06
C ARG A 255 -7.51 22.38 1.91
N PHE A 256 -7.56 21.70 0.77
CA PHE A 256 -6.76 20.52 0.47
C PHE A 256 -5.28 20.69 0.83
N TYR A 257 -4.70 21.86 0.56
CA TYR A 257 -3.29 22.16 0.85
C TYR A 257 -3.01 22.52 2.32
N GLU A 258 -4.02 22.85 3.13
CA GLU A 258 -3.85 23.30 4.52
C GLU A 258 -3.87 22.14 5.53
N HIS A 259 -4.56 21.04 5.23
CA HIS A 259 -4.69 19.90 6.15
C HIS A 259 -3.80 18.72 5.75
N ARG A 260 -3.59 17.78 6.68
CA ARG A 260 -2.81 16.54 6.44
C ARG A 260 -3.72 15.33 6.42
N GLY A 261 -4.47 15.13 5.32
CA GLY A 261 -5.38 14.00 5.16
C GLY A 261 -6.81 14.24 5.66
N VAL A 262 -6.98 14.71 6.90
CA VAL A 262 -8.31 14.99 7.47
C VAL A 262 -8.48 16.46 7.79
N ASP A 263 -9.58 17.05 7.35
CA ASP A 263 -9.98 18.41 7.70
C ASP A 263 -10.99 18.41 8.85
N PHE A 264 -10.47 18.55 10.07
CA PHE A 264 -11.28 18.58 11.29
C PHE A 264 -12.31 19.71 11.29
N ARG A 265 -11.97 20.87 10.75
CA ARG A 265 -12.90 22.02 10.64
C ARG A 265 -14.04 21.69 9.68
N SER A 266 -13.78 20.95 8.60
CA SER A 266 -14.84 20.49 7.67
C SER A 266 -15.69 19.37 8.25
N ILE A 267 -15.11 18.49 9.07
CA ILE A 267 -15.86 17.48 9.83
C ILE A 267 -16.82 18.17 10.82
N VAL A 268 -16.32 19.07 11.66
CA VAL A 268 -17.15 19.80 12.63
C VAL A 268 -18.26 20.58 11.91
N ARG A 269 -17.92 21.30 10.83
CA ARG A 269 -18.91 22.00 10.00
C ARG A 269 -19.96 21.05 9.42
N SER A 270 -19.54 19.88 8.94
CA SER A 270 -20.44 18.85 8.40
C SER A 270 -21.39 18.33 9.47
N ILE A 271 -20.90 18.06 10.67
CA ILE A 271 -21.71 17.63 11.82
C ILE A 271 -22.73 18.71 12.20
N LEU A 272 -22.29 19.97 12.35
CA LEU A 272 -23.17 21.10 12.67
C LEU A 272 -24.23 21.34 11.58
N SER A 273 -23.88 21.10 10.31
CA SER A 273 -24.80 21.19 9.18
C SER A 273 -25.88 20.10 9.16
N LEU A 274 -25.79 19.07 10.02
CA LEU A 274 -26.88 18.09 10.17
C LEU A 274 -28.12 18.70 10.84
N SER A 275 -27.95 19.74 11.67
CA SER A 275 -29.07 20.42 12.33
C SER A 275 -29.79 21.38 11.37
N ASN A 276 -31.09 21.15 11.15
CA ASN A 276 -31.90 21.97 10.26
C ASN A 276 -32.01 23.43 10.74
N ASN A 277 -32.08 23.63 12.06
CA ASN A 277 -32.13 24.96 12.69
C ASN A 277 -30.82 25.73 12.49
N TYR A 278 -29.68 25.05 12.62
CA TYR A 278 -28.37 25.66 12.38
C TYR A 278 -28.19 26.07 10.92
N ARG A 279 -28.60 25.21 9.98
CA ARG A 279 -28.58 25.50 8.54
C ARG A 279 -29.42 26.73 8.16
N LYS A 280 -30.66 26.81 8.67
CA LYS A 280 -31.54 27.98 8.42
C LYS A 280 -30.97 29.25 9.02
N LYS A 281 -30.46 29.21 10.26
CA LYS A 281 -29.90 30.37 10.97
C LYS A 281 -28.62 30.92 10.31
N LYS A 282 -27.80 30.06 9.72
CA LYS A 282 -26.51 30.43 9.12
C LYS A 282 -26.54 30.50 7.59
N GLY A 283 -27.64 30.15 6.93
CA GLY A 283 -27.72 30.07 5.47
C GLY A 283 -26.81 29.01 4.85
N ILE A 284 -26.55 27.90 5.57
CA ILE A 284 -25.56 26.89 5.16
C ILE A 284 -26.26 25.65 4.57
N LEU A 285 -25.77 25.19 3.41
CA LEU A 285 -26.17 23.91 2.80
C LEU A 285 -25.54 22.71 3.53
N ARG A 286 -26.16 21.53 3.45
CA ARG A 286 -25.58 20.31 4.02
C ARG A 286 -24.23 20.02 3.36
N SER A 287 -23.15 20.01 4.14
CA SER A 287 -21.80 19.81 3.61
C SER A 287 -21.28 18.40 3.91
N GLY A 288 -20.51 17.83 2.99
CA GLY A 288 -19.73 16.62 3.25
C GLY A 288 -18.47 16.95 4.06
N GLY A 289 -18.09 16.08 4.99
CA GLY A 289 -16.84 16.19 5.76
C GLY A 289 -15.70 15.31 5.22
N SER A 290 -15.76 14.90 3.95
CA SER A 290 -14.75 14.00 3.35
C SER A 290 -13.75 14.81 2.55
N THR A 291 -12.46 14.65 2.84
CA THR A 291 -11.36 15.26 2.07
C THR A 291 -11.04 14.44 0.82
N ILE A 292 -10.32 15.03 -0.14
CA ILE A 292 -9.84 14.32 -1.34
C ILE A 292 -9.01 13.09 -0.95
N THR A 293 -8.08 13.23 0.00
CA THR A 293 -7.21 12.13 0.45
C THR A 293 -8.00 10.95 1.02
N MET A 294 -9.05 11.21 1.82
CA MET A 294 -9.93 10.14 2.32
C MET A 294 -10.65 9.43 1.18
N GLN A 295 -11.11 10.19 0.18
CA GLN A 295 -11.77 9.63 -0.98
C GLN A 295 -10.80 8.79 -1.84
N VAL A 296 -9.55 9.21 -2.04
CA VAL A 296 -8.52 8.38 -2.71
C VAL A 296 -8.30 7.07 -1.96
N CYS A 297 -8.08 7.14 -0.65
CA CYS A 297 -7.82 5.95 0.17
C CYS A 297 -8.99 4.96 0.13
N ARG A 298 -10.22 5.48 0.16
CA ARG A 298 -11.45 4.69 -0.03
C ARG A 298 -11.43 3.95 -1.36
N THR A 299 -11.17 4.67 -2.45
CA THR A 299 -11.17 4.12 -3.82
C THR A 299 -10.10 3.05 -4.02
N LEU A 300 -8.89 3.29 -3.51
CA LEU A 300 -7.75 2.40 -3.73
C LEU A 300 -7.78 1.16 -2.82
N PHE A 301 -8.06 1.32 -1.53
CA PHE A 301 -7.74 0.29 -0.53
C PHE A 301 -8.93 -0.39 0.12
N ILE A 302 -10.14 0.17 -0.02
CA ILE A 302 -11.33 -0.34 0.65
C ILE A 302 -12.34 -0.83 -0.39
N PRO A 303 -12.67 -2.14 -0.42
CA PRO A 303 -13.72 -2.66 -1.28
C PRO A 303 -15.06 -1.96 -1.06
N SER A 304 -15.87 -1.92 -2.11
CA SER A 304 -17.26 -1.46 -2.03
C SER A 304 -18.08 -2.31 -1.05
N ASN A 305 -19.22 -1.76 -0.61
CA ASN A 305 -20.16 -2.45 0.30
C ASN A 305 -19.57 -2.76 1.70
N GLN A 306 -19.21 -1.70 2.43
CA GLN A 306 -18.72 -1.79 3.80
C GLN A 306 -19.54 -0.83 4.68
N HIS A 307 -19.69 -1.15 5.97
CA HIS A 307 -20.44 -0.32 6.91
C HIS A 307 -19.92 1.12 6.95
N LYS A 308 -20.76 2.09 6.56
CA LYS A 308 -20.36 3.47 6.23
C LYS A 308 -19.56 4.17 7.33
N LEU A 309 -19.97 4.08 8.59
CA LEU A 309 -19.30 4.76 9.72
C LEU A 309 -17.95 4.13 10.06
N LYS A 310 -17.91 2.82 10.29
CA LYS A 310 -16.67 2.05 10.51
C LYS A 310 -15.67 2.21 9.36
N ARG A 311 -16.15 2.17 8.12
CA ARG A 311 -15.32 2.47 6.94
C ARG A 311 -14.72 3.87 7.03
N LYS A 312 -15.50 4.87 7.44
CA LYS A 312 -15.05 6.26 7.53
C LYS A 312 -13.87 6.43 8.49
N ILE A 313 -13.86 5.69 9.61
CA ILE A 313 -12.73 5.66 10.54
C ILE A 313 -11.46 5.14 9.84
N ILE A 314 -11.57 4.04 9.09
CA ILE A 314 -10.45 3.48 8.33
C ILE A 314 -9.98 4.45 7.22
N GLU A 315 -10.91 5.13 6.53
CA GLU A 315 -10.57 6.19 5.56
C GLU A 315 -9.73 7.31 6.20
N MET A 316 -10.09 7.76 7.41
CA MET A 316 -9.35 8.80 8.14
C MET A 316 -7.93 8.32 8.47
N LEU A 317 -7.79 7.14 9.06
CA LEU A 317 -6.50 6.60 9.44
C LEU A 317 -5.59 6.36 8.22
N LEU A 318 -6.15 5.79 7.14
CA LEU A 318 -5.41 5.60 5.88
C LEU A 318 -5.01 6.95 5.26
N SER A 319 -5.84 7.99 5.37
CA SER A 319 -5.49 9.30 4.82
C SER A 319 -4.26 9.92 5.48
N PHE A 320 -4.09 9.75 6.81
CA PHE A 320 -2.88 10.19 7.50
C PHE A 320 -1.64 9.42 7.06
N TRP A 321 -1.78 8.11 6.86
CA TRP A 321 -0.69 7.29 6.31
C TRP A 321 -0.33 7.76 4.89
N PHE A 322 -1.33 7.93 4.02
CA PHE A 322 -1.14 8.28 2.62
C PHE A 322 -0.46 9.64 2.43
N GLU A 323 -0.81 10.64 3.27
CA GLU A 323 -0.19 11.98 3.26
C GLU A 323 1.24 12.01 3.78
N LYS A 324 1.67 11.00 4.54
CA LYS A 324 3.08 10.83 4.89
C LYS A 324 3.90 10.20 3.77
N GLN A 325 3.24 9.45 2.87
CA GLN A 325 3.93 8.74 1.79
C GLN A 325 3.98 9.53 0.48
N PHE A 326 3.01 10.40 0.22
CA PHE A 326 2.86 11.08 -1.06
C PHE A 326 2.62 12.57 -0.89
N SER A 327 3.18 13.35 -1.81
CA SER A 327 2.92 14.78 -1.90
C SER A 327 1.48 15.08 -2.33
N LYS A 328 0.99 16.28 -2.01
CA LYS A 328 -0.36 16.73 -2.41
C LYS A 328 -0.64 16.59 -3.90
N LYS A 329 0.36 16.89 -4.75
CA LYS A 329 0.27 16.74 -6.20
C LYS A 329 0.12 15.29 -6.62
N GLU A 330 0.87 14.36 -6.00
CA GLU A 330 0.72 12.93 -6.28
C GLU A 330 -0.64 12.41 -5.83
N ILE A 331 -1.12 12.81 -4.66
CA ILE A 331 -2.45 12.43 -4.14
C ILE A 331 -3.55 12.84 -5.13
N LEU A 332 -3.46 14.07 -5.67
CA LEU A 332 -4.41 14.58 -6.65
C LEU A 332 -4.37 13.78 -7.96
N ASN A 333 -3.17 13.42 -8.42
CA ASN A 333 -3.00 12.55 -9.58
C ASN A 333 -3.56 11.15 -9.37
N PHE A 334 -3.30 10.55 -8.21
CA PHE A 334 -3.90 9.26 -7.84
C PHE A 334 -5.42 9.36 -7.78
N TYR A 335 -5.98 10.45 -7.25
CA TYR A 335 -7.41 10.69 -7.26
C TYR A 335 -7.97 10.68 -8.69
N LEU A 336 -7.48 11.57 -9.55
CA LEU A 336 -8.00 11.73 -10.91
C LEU A 336 -7.87 10.49 -11.77
N THR A 337 -6.84 9.67 -11.55
CA THR A 337 -6.61 8.45 -12.33
C THR A 337 -7.32 7.23 -11.79
N SER A 338 -7.80 7.24 -10.54
CA SER A 338 -8.46 6.08 -9.92
C SER A 338 -9.95 6.25 -9.67
N VAL A 339 -10.44 7.50 -9.50
CA VAL A 339 -11.82 7.76 -9.13
C VAL A 339 -12.78 7.36 -10.25
N ARG A 340 -13.98 6.94 -9.87
CA ARG A 340 -15.05 6.55 -10.79
C ARG A 340 -15.88 7.76 -11.19
N PHE A 341 -15.96 8.02 -12.49
CA PHE A 341 -16.74 9.12 -13.07
C PHE A 341 -18.12 8.66 -13.54
N GLU A 342 -18.28 7.40 -13.96
CA GLU A 342 -19.55 6.79 -14.37
C GLU A 342 -19.51 5.27 -14.15
N THR A 343 -20.63 4.58 -14.34
CA THR A 343 -20.65 3.11 -14.31
C THR A 343 -19.61 2.54 -15.26
N SER A 344 -18.67 1.75 -14.72
CA SER A 344 -17.52 1.17 -15.46
C SER A 344 -16.51 2.17 -16.06
N VAL A 345 -16.61 3.46 -15.74
CA VAL A 345 -15.67 4.50 -16.23
C VAL A 345 -14.84 5.01 -15.06
N ASN A 346 -13.62 4.47 -14.94
CA ASN A 346 -12.67 4.84 -13.89
C ASN A 346 -11.48 5.61 -14.47
N GLY A 347 -11.09 6.68 -13.78
CA GLY A 347 -9.97 7.52 -14.14
C GLY A 347 -10.28 8.51 -15.26
N ILE A 348 -9.51 9.60 -15.28
CA ILE A 348 -9.72 10.73 -16.17
C ILE A 348 -9.55 10.38 -17.65
N ILE A 349 -8.65 9.45 -17.99
CA ILE A 349 -8.41 9.05 -19.39
C ILE A 349 -9.69 8.38 -19.95
N SER A 350 -10.22 7.41 -19.21
CA SER A 350 -11.46 6.70 -19.56
C SER A 350 -12.65 7.67 -19.58
N ALA A 351 -12.72 8.57 -18.60
CA ALA A 351 -13.78 9.58 -18.53
C ALA A 351 -13.74 10.55 -19.72
N SER A 352 -12.55 10.97 -20.14
CA SER A 352 -12.40 11.85 -21.31
C SER A 352 -12.95 11.18 -22.57
N LYS A 353 -12.51 9.95 -22.84
CA LYS A 353 -12.99 9.15 -23.98
C LYS A 353 -14.49 8.84 -23.90
N HIS A 354 -15.00 8.64 -22.68
CA HIS A 354 -16.40 8.32 -22.49
C HIS A 354 -17.30 9.53 -22.73
N PHE A 355 -16.99 10.70 -22.17
CA PHE A 355 -17.88 11.87 -22.25
C PHE A 355 -17.63 12.72 -23.49
N PHE A 356 -16.38 12.89 -23.90
CA PHE A 356 -16.05 13.70 -25.07
C PHE A 356 -15.83 12.80 -26.28
N SER A 357 -16.52 13.13 -27.38
CA SER A 357 -16.46 12.35 -28.62
C SER A 357 -15.11 12.45 -29.34
N ASP A 358 -14.30 13.45 -28.97
CA ASP A 358 -12.95 13.64 -29.50
C ASP A 358 -11.96 12.75 -28.72
N ILE A 359 -11.47 11.71 -29.42
CA ILE A 359 -10.54 10.71 -28.89
C ILE A 359 -9.22 11.38 -28.43
N ASP A 360 -8.87 12.52 -29.01
CA ASP A 360 -7.64 13.27 -28.72
C ASP A 360 -7.82 14.40 -27.71
N LYS A 361 -9.00 14.52 -27.09
CA LYS A 361 -9.24 15.55 -26.07
C LYS A 361 -8.39 15.30 -24.82
N ARG A 362 -7.32 16.08 -24.73
CA ARG A 362 -6.31 16.04 -23.64
C ARG A 362 -6.33 17.30 -22.77
N THR A 363 -7.00 18.36 -23.21
CA THR A 363 -7.15 19.63 -22.51
C THR A 363 -8.62 19.88 -22.19
N PHE A 364 -8.89 20.54 -21.06
CA PHE A 364 -10.24 20.77 -20.57
C PHE A 364 -10.43 22.22 -20.18
N SER A 365 -11.48 22.84 -20.70
CA SER A 365 -11.95 24.14 -20.22
C SER A 365 -12.54 24.03 -18.81
N ASN A 366 -12.69 25.16 -18.11
CA ASN A 366 -13.24 25.17 -16.75
C ASN A 366 -14.65 24.55 -16.69
N GLU A 367 -15.47 24.75 -17.71
CA GLU A 367 -16.82 24.17 -17.78
C GLU A 367 -16.80 22.64 -17.95
N GLU A 368 -15.87 22.13 -18.75
CA GLU A 368 -15.69 20.68 -18.97
C GLU A 368 -15.09 20.01 -17.73
N ALA A 369 -14.14 20.68 -17.08
CA ALA A 369 -13.60 20.27 -15.80
C ALA A 369 -14.72 20.22 -14.74
N PHE A 370 -15.55 21.25 -14.64
CA PHE A 370 -16.71 21.28 -13.75
C PHE A 370 -17.66 20.11 -14.02
N PHE A 371 -18.00 19.89 -15.28
CA PHE A 371 -18.85 18.78 -15.68
C PHE A 371 -18.30 17.45 -15.14
N LEU A 372 -17.03 17.15 -15.42
CA LEU A 372 -16.37 15.93 -14.96
C LEU A 372 -16.35 15.78 -13.43
N ILE A 373 -16.05 16.86 -12.70
CA ILE A 373 -16.00 16.82 -11.23
C ILE A 373 -17.38 16.66 -10.61
N GLU A 374 -18.42 17.28 -11.16
CA GLU A 374 -19.80 17.09 -10.68
C GLU A 374 -20.22 15.62 -10.76
N ARG A 375 -19.84 14.91 -11.84
CA ARG A 375 -20.12 13.48 -12.02
C ARG A 375 -19.57 12.60 -10.90
N LEU A 376 -18.46 12.98 -10.26
CA LEU A 376 -17.84 12.22 -9.17
C LEU A 376 -18.77 12.06 -7.97
N SER A 377 -19.59 13.08 -7.72
CA SER A 377 -20.59 13.08 -6.66
C SER A 377 -21.88 12.34 -7.05
N ASN A 378 -22.10 12.04 -8.34
CA ASN A 378 -23.38 11.59 -8.89
C ASN A 378 -23.21 10.57 -10.03
N ILE A 379 -22.82 9.35 -9.69
CA ILE A 379 -22.49 8.26 -10.64
C ILE A 379 -23.75 7.54 -11.18
N SER A 380 -24.96 8.08 -10.97
CA SER A 380 -26.21 7.43 -11.41
C SER A 380 -26.65 7.83 -12.82
N SER A 381 -25.72 8.26 -13.68
CA SER A 381 -26.01 8.76 -15.04
C SER A 381 -27.10 9.85 -15.09
N THR A 382 -27.32 10.58 -14.00
CA THR A 382 -28.36 11.63 -13.90
C THR A 382 -27.79 12.94 -13.41
N TYR A 383 -28.42 14.08 -13.72
CA TYR A 383 -28.02 15.38 -13.18
C TYR A 383 -29.23 16.25 -12.81
N ARG A 384 -29.03 17.21 -11.89
CA ARG A 384 -30.05 18.18 -11.46
C ARG A 384 -29.55 19.60 -11.70
N ILE A 385 -30.34 20.41 -12.39
CA ILE A 385 -29.96 21.79 -12.75
C ILE A 385 -29.79 22.66 -11.50
N GLU A 386 -30.67 22.53 -10.51
CA GLU A 386 -30.57 23.29 -9.24
C GLU A 386 -29.25 23.02 -8.52
N ARG A 387 -28.82 21.76 -8.48
CA ARG A 387 -27.55 21.36 -7.89
C ARG A 387 -26.39 22.00 -8.64
N ILE A 388 -26.39 21.94 -9.97
CA ILE A 388 -25.35 22.54 -10.82
C ILE A 388 -25.24 24.04 -10.55
N LYS A 389 -26.37 24.77 -10.58
CA LYS A 389 -26.42 26.21 -10.29
C LYS A 389 -25.89 26.51 -8.89
N SER A 390 -26.30 25.75 -7.88
CA SER A 390 -25.84 25.96 -6.50
C SER A 390 -24.32 25.77 -6.32
N ILE A 391 -23.74 24.78 -7.00
CA ILE A 391 -22.29 24.54 -6.95
C ILE A 391 -21.56 25.63 -7.74
N GLN A 392 -22.08 26.03 -8.90
CA GLN A 392 -21.54 27.10 -9.72
C GLN A 392 -21.49 28.43 -8.96
N GLU A 393 -22.57 28.79 -8.27
CA GLU A 393 -22.63 29.99 -7.42
C GLU A 393 -21.57 29.94 -6.31
N ARG A 394 -21.41 28.79 -5.67
CA ARG A 394 -20.43 28.59 -4.60
C ARG A 394 -18.98 28.83 -5.05
N ILE A 395 -18.64 28.38 -6.26
CA ILE A 395 -17.28 28.51 -6.80
C ILE A 395 -17.06 29.75 -7.68
N SER A 396 -18.12 30.52 -7.95
CA SER A 396 -18.07 31.69 -8.84
C SER A 396 -17.01 32.73 -8.46
N LYS A 397 -16.67 32.82 -7.17
CA LYS A 397 -15.66 33.75 -6.64
C LYS A 397 -14.22 33.35 -7.00
N SER A 398 -13.96 32.06 -7.14
CA SER A 398 -12.62 31.50 -7.37
C SER A 398 -12.42 31.05 -8.82
N ILE A 399 -13.47 30.57 -9.49
CA ILE A 399 -13.42 30.06 -10.85
C ILE A 399 -14.52 30.70 -11.69
N LYS A 400 -14.11 31.42 -12.74
CA LYS A 400 -15.05 31.96 -13.74
C LYS A 400 -15.56 30.83 -14.64
N LEU A 401 -16.87 30.63 -14.66
CA LEU A 401 -17.58 29.65 -15.47
C LEU A 401 -18.66 30.33 -16.30
N ASN A 402 -18.71 30.03 -17.60
CA ASN A 402 -19.79 30.50 -18.46
C ASN A 402 -21.00 29.57 -18.34
N SER A 403 -22.09 30.06 -17.72
CA SER A 403 -23.33 29.30 -17.51
C SER A 403 -23.93 28.73 -18.79
N ASN A 404 -23.93 29.51 -19.88
CA ASN A 404 -24.52 29.09 -21.15
C ASN A 404 -23.70 27.95 -21.78
N LYS A 405 -22.37 28.04 -21.70
CA LYS A 405 -21.49 26.97 -22.20
C LYS A 405 -21.62 25.71 -21.34
N LEU A 406 -21.72 25.87 -20.02
CA LEU A 406 -21.88 24.75 -19.10
C LEU A 406 -23.19 23.99 -19.36
N LEU A 407 -24.32 24.70 -19.45
CA LEU A 407 -25.63 24.08 -19.73
C LEU A 407 -25.64 23.34 -21.07
N LYS A 408 -25.03 23.94 -22.11
CA LYS A 408 -24.89 23.27 -23.42
C LYS A 408 -24.14 21.94 -23.34
N ILE A 409 -23.12 21.82 -22.48
CA ILE A 409 -22.41 20.55 -22.27
C ILE A 409 -23.38 19.50 -21.70
N TYR A 410 -24.12 19.83 -20.65
CA TYR A 410 -25.09 18.89 -20.06
C TYR A 410 -26.18 18.49 -21.05
N GLU A 411 -26.74 19.44 -21.79
CA GLU A 411 -27.75 19.18 -22.82
C GLU A 411 -27.21 18.27 -23.93
N GLN A 412 -25.98 18.52 -24.41
CA GLN A 412 -25.36 17.69 -25.43
C GLN A 412 -25.14 16.26 -24.94
N GLN A 413 -24.64 16.08 -23.72
CA GLN A 413 -24.45 14.75 -23.13
C GLN A 413 -25.80 14.05 -22.86
N GLY A 414 -26.83 14.83 -22.55
CA GLY A 414 -28.22 14.38 -22.45
C GLY A 414 -28.76 13.83 -23.77
N ARG A 415 -28.55 14.58 -24.87
CA ARG A 415 -28.97 14.17 -26.22
C ARG A 415 -28.27 12.89 -26.69
N ILE A 416 -27.00 12.69 -26.32
CA ILE A 416 -26.23 11.49 -26.66
C ILE A 416 -26.64 10.29 -25.75
N GLY A 417 -27.48 10.51 -24.73
CA GLY A 417 -27.99 9.47 -23.85
C GLY A 417 -26.99 9.03 -22.76
N LYS A 418 -25.89 9.76 -22.57
CA LYS A 418 -24.87 9.47 -21.55
C LYS A 418 -25.30 9.90 -20.15
N ILE A 419 -26.15 10.93 -20.08
CA ILE A 419 -26.75 11.40 -18.83
C ILE A 419 -28.22 11.71 -19.04
N LYS A 420 -29.01 11.68 -17.97
CA LYS A 420 -30.44 12.05 -18.00
C LYS A 420 -30.72 13.20 -17.03
N LEU A 421 -31.56 14.13 -17.46
CA LEU A 421 -32.08 15.15 -16.57
C LEU A 421 -33.01 14.48 -15.56
N LEU A 422 -32.78 14.71 -14.28
CA LEU A 422 -33.74 14.37 -13.22
C LEU A 422 -34.63 15.60 -13.03
N ASP A 423 -35.93 15.39 -13.23
CA ASP A 423 -36.97 16.36 -12.89
C ASP A 423 -36.97 16.68 -11.38
#